data_AF-A0A928QD59-F1
#
_entry.id   AF-A0A928QD59-F1
#
_cell.length_a   1.000
_cell.length_b   1.000
_cell.length_c   1.000
_cell.angle_alpha   90.00
_cell.angle_beta   90.00
_cell.angle_gamma   90.00
#
_symmetry.space_group_name_H-M   'P 1'
#
loop_
_entity.id
_entity.type
_entity.pdbx_description
1 polymer ?
#
loop_
_entity_poly.entity_id
_entity_poly.type
_entity_poly.pdbx_seq_one_letter_code
_entity_poly.pdbx_strand_id
1 'polypeptide(L)'
;MGIIKKLLNKMAGVTEEMQSIYAEKGMCSEYVDAYIAAHKNPKPYDRLLIADQLISVKRYEEAEEMLDSVKISALSDDDTKGTGNFVRINLYLRTGRTDEAFEIFCKNKKFLDIYFGSPVRERMAGSYYDAAADVLSLKGDEQGAMQYIACIRKWSQKYEAAFPVMSGISYVRVLRNLGDTQWQDEYASLKNQIENYGGYQMKWQKESTLNLLEDAVK
;
A
#
# COMPACT_ATOMS: atom_id res chain seq x y z
N MET A 1 4.97 26.02 14.36
CA MET A 1 4.72 24.58 14.57
C MET A 1 4.91 24.27 16.06
N GLY A 2 3.91 23.73 16.76
CA GLY A 2 3.94 23.59 18.23
C GLY A 2 4.93 22.53 18.76
N ILE A 3 5.42 22.71 20.00
CA ILE A 3 6.43 21.87 20.66
C ILE A 3 6.02 20.39 20.70
N ILE A 4 4.75 20.10 21.02
CA ILE A 4 4.21 18.74 21.09
C ILE A 4 4.28 18.03 19.73
N LYS A 5 3.95 18.73 18.63
CA LYS A 5 4.02 18.16 17.27
C LYS A 5 5.46 17.83 16.86
N LYS A 6 6.43 18.70 17.20
CA LYS A 6 7.85 18.41 16.98
C LYS A 6 8.33 17.18 17.77
N LEU A 7 7.87 17.05 19.01
CA LEU A 7 8.24 15.93 19.88
C LEU A 7 7.66 14.60 19.37
N LEU A 8 6.39 14.59 18.93
CA LEU A 8 5.75 13.42 18.32
C LEU A 8 6.40 13.03 16.99
N ASN A 9 6.74 13.99 16.13
CA ASN A 9 7.45 13.71 14.87
C ASN A 9 8.84 13.10 15.12
N LYS A 10 9.57 13.64 16.11
CA LYS A 10 10.88 13.10 16.52
C LYS A 10 10.75 11.68 17.09
N MET A 11 9.71 11.41 17.88
CA MET A 11 9.42 10.06 18.39
C MET A 11 9.04 9.07 17.28
N ALA A 12 8.43 9.54 16.20
CA ALA A 12 8.10 8.74 15.02
C ALA A 12 9.27 8.61 14.01
N GLY A 13 10.46 9.10 14.35
CA GLY A 13 11.62 9.06 13.46
C GLY A 13 11.54 10.00 12.25
N VAL A 14 10.60 10.95 12.23
CA VAL A 14 10.39 11.87 11.10
C VAL A 14 11.11 13.20 11.36
N THR A 15 12.10 13.51 10.52
CA THR A 15 12.88 14.75 10.60
C THR A 15 12.17 15.95 9.96
N GLU A 16 12.64 17.18 10.23
CA GLU A 16 12.14 18.39 9.54
C GLU A 16 12.44 18.35 8.03
N GLU A 17 13.59 17.78 7.65
CA GLU A 17 13.97 17.53 6.26
C GLU A 17 12.95 16.62 5.57
N MET A 18 12.60 15.48 6.16
CA MET A 18 11.60 14.57 5.63
C MET A 18 10.23 15.24 5.45
N GLN A 19 9.83 16.12 6.38
CA GLN A 19 8.58 16.86 6.27
C GLN A 19 8.60 17.85 5.11
N SER A 20 9.74 18.51 4.87
CA SER A 20 9.91 19.41 3.74
C SER A 20 9.80 18.65 2.42
N ILE A 21 10.52 17.52 2.29
CA ILE A 21 10.47 16.68 1.09
C ILE A 21 9.04 16.20 0.85
N TYR A 22 8.37 15.65 1.86
CA TYR A 22 7.01 15.14 1.71
C TYR A 22 5.99 16.23 1.36
N ALA A 23 6.12 17.42 1.94
CA ALA A 23 5.23 18.53 1.61
C ALA A 23 5.34 18.94 0.14
N GLU A 24 6.56 18.96 -0.39
CA GLU A 24 6.85 19.38 -1.76
C GLU A 24 6.58 18.28 -2.80
N LYS A 25 7.02 17.05 -2.52
CA LYS A 25 7.12 15.97 -3.51
C LYS A 25 6.30 14.72 -3.15
N GLY A 26 5.77 14.64 -1.94
CA GLY A 26 5.14 13.41 -1.43
C GLY A 26 6.15 12.29 -1.16
N MET A 27 5.68 11.05 -1.21
CA MET A 27 6.52 9.86 -1.09
C MET A 27 7.37 9.70 -2.37
N CYS A 28 8.68 9.88 -2.25
CA CYS A 28 9.65 9.84 -3.35
C CYS A 28 10.99 9.25 -2.87
N SER A 29 11.91 8.94 -3.78
CA SER A 29 13.20 8.31 -3.42
C SER A 29 13.98 9.12 -2.38
N GLU A 30 14.02 10.46 -2.50
CA GLU A 30 14.70 11.31 -1.52
C GLU A 30 14.09 11.24 -0.12
N TYR A 31 12.76 11.08 -0.04
CA TYR A 31 12.08 10.87 1.25
C TYR A 31 12.49 9.53 1.86
N VAL A 32 12.52 8.47 1.04
CA VAL A 32 12.88 7.12 1.49
C VAL A 32 14.35 7.06 1.93
N ASP A 33 15.25 7.73 1.21
CA ASP A 33 16.66 7.83 1.59
C ASP A 33 16.82 8.54 2.95
N ALA A 34 16.11 9.65 3.15
CA ALA A 34 16.10 10.36 4.43
C ALA A 34 15.52 9.49 5.56
N TYR A 35 14.47 8.71 5.29
CA TYR A 35 13.90 7.76 6.25
C TYR A 35 14.91 6.68 6.65
N ILE A 36 15.58 6.06 5.68
CA ILE A 36 16.61 5.03 5.93
C ILE A 36 17.76 5.62 6.75
N ALA A 37 18.25 6.81 6.39
CA ALA A 37 19.34 7.48 7.11
C ALA A 37 19.00 7.80 8.58
N ALA A 38 17.72 8.06 8.87
CA ALA A 38 17.24 8.28 10.24
C ALA A 38 17.23 6.98 11.07
N HIS A 39 17.18 5.80 10.45
CA HIS A 39 17.09 4.49 11.10
C HIS A 39 18.42 3.72 11.02
N LYS A 40 19.48 4.23 11.67
CA LYS A 40 20.83 3.65 11.60
C LYS A 40 20.95 2.19 12.04
N ASN A 41 20.04 1.71 12.89
CA ASN A 41 19.99 0.32 13.39
C ASN A 41 18.53 -0.15 13.43
N PRO A 42 17.90 -0.41 12.27
CA PRO A 42 16.47 -0.66 12.21
C PRO A 42 16.16 -2.02 12.84
N LYS A 43 15.18 -2.04 13.76
CA LYS A 43 14.62 -3.27 14.32
C LYS A 43 13.88 -4.04 13.22
N PRO A 44 13.55 -5.33 13.42
CA PRO A 44 12.84 -6.12 12.42
C PRO A 44 11.61 -5.42 11.83
N TYR A 45 10.76 -4.84 12.68
CA TYR A 45 9.58 -4.10 12.23
C TYR A 45 9.93 -2.86 11.39
N ASP A 46 10.95 -2.08 11.79
CA ASP A 46 11.40 -0.90 11.04
C ASP A 46 11.86 -1.30 9.63
N ARG A 47 12.55 -2.43 9.49
CA ARG A 47 12.98 -2.95 8.18
C ARG A 47 11.80 -3.30 7.28
N LEU A 48 10.71 -3.80 7.84
CA LEU A 48 9.49 -4.05 7.06
C LEU A 48 8.88 -2.75 6.55
N LEU A 49 8.85 -1.70 7.38
CA LEU A 49 8.35 -0.38 6.98
C LEU A 49 9.25 0.28 5.92
N ILE A 50 10.57 0.11 6.04
CA ILE A 50 11.53 0.57 5.03
C ILE A 50 11.30 -0.17 3.71
N ALA A 51 11.13 -1.49 3.75
CA ALA A 51 10.85 -2.29 2.55
C ALA A 51 9.56 -1.85 1.85
N ASP A 52 8.47 -1.60 2.59
CA ASP A 52 7.20 -1.12 2.02
C ASP A 52 7.36 0.24 1.32
N GLN A 53 8.15 1.14 1.91
CA GLN A 53 8.47 2.43 1.29
C GLN A 53 9.34 2.28 0.03
N LEU A 54 10.35 1.40 0.06
CA LEU A 54 11.18 1.08 -1.10
C LEU A 54 10.34 0.51 -2.26
N ILE A 55 9.38 -0.38 -1.97
CA ILE A 55 8.42 -0.90 -2.96
C ILE A 55 7.61 0.24 -3.58
N SER A 56 7.14 1.18 -2.76
CA SER A 56 6.33 2.32 -3.21
C SER A 56 7.08 3.24 -4.18
N VAL A 57 8.41 3.32 -4.09
CA VAL A 57 9.28 4.08 -4.99
C VAL A 57 10.01 3.20 -6.03
N LYS A 58 9.52 1.97 -6.23
CA LYS A 58 10.00 1.01 -7.25
C LYS A 58 11.47 0.59 -7.09
N ARG A 59 12.01 0.63 -5.87
CA ARG A 59 13.35 0.12 -5.49
C ARG A 59 13.25 -1.31 -4.97
N TYR A 60 12.86 -2.23 -5.86
CA TYR A 60 12.44 -3.59 -5.48
C TYR A 60 13.58 -4.47 -4.95
N GLU A 61 14.79 -4.35 -5.51
CA GLU A 61 15.95 -5.13 -5.07
C GLU A 61 16.31 -4.81 -3.61
N GLU A 62 16.41 -3.52 -3.28
CA GLU A 62 16.68 -3.08 -1.90
C GLU A 62 15.56 -3.45 -0.94
N ALA A 63 14.30 -3.42 -1.39
CA ALA A 63 13.18 -3.87 -0.60
C ALA A 63 13.27 -5.37 -0.29
N GLU A 64 13.68 -6.18 -1.26
CA GLU A 64 13.86 -7.62 -1.11
C GLU A 64 14.98 -7.93 -0.10
N GLU A 65 16.14 -7.26 -0.22
CA GLU A 65 17.24 -7.39 0.75
C GLU A 65 16.80 -7.05 2.17
N MET A 66 16.03 -5.96 2.34
CA MET A 66 15.47 -5.58 3.64
C MET A 66 14.56 -6.67 4.21
N LEU A 67 13.65 -7.22 3.39
CA LEU A 67 12.73 -8.27 3.82
C LEU A 67 13.44 -9.59 4.14
N ASP A 68 14.47 -9.97 3.38
CA ASP A 68 15.23 -11.21 3.59
C ASP A 68 16.09 -11.18 4.84
N SER A 69 16.46 -9.98 5.29
CA SER A 69 17.13 -9.79 6.57
C SER A 69 16.22 -10.07 7.79
N VAL A 70 14.90 -10.22 7.57
CA VAL A 70 13.90 -10.46 8.63
C VAL A 70 13.36 -11.89 8.55
N LYS A 71 13.54 -12.67 9.63
CA LYS A 71 13.02 -14.04 9.74
C LYS A 71 11.52 -14.07 10.06
N ILE A 72 10.66 -13.63 9.13
CA ILE A 72 9.20 -13.46 9.34
C ILE A 72 8.52 -14.71 9.91
N SER A 73 8.88 -15.90 9.42
CA SER A 73 8.26 -17.17 9.84
C SER A 73 8.64 -17.65 11.24
N ALA A 74 9.70 -17.12 11.84
CA ALA A 74 10.21 -17.53 13.15
C ALA A 74 9.80 -16.60 14.30
N LEU A 75 9.03 -15.54 14.00
CA LEU A 75 8.64 -14.53 14.98
C LEU A 75 7.29 -14.87 15.62
N SER A 76 7.22 -14.70 16.94
CA SER A 76 5.99 -14.82 17.73
C SER A 76 5.15 -13.53 17.75
N ASP A 77 5.67 -12.45 17.18
CA ASP A 77 5.03 -11.13 17.15
C ASP A 77 4.10 -11.01 15.94
N ASP A 78 2.80 -10.88 16.21
CA ASP A 78 1.76 -10.81 15.18
C ASP A 78 1.91 -9.58 14.28
N ASP A 79 2.45 -8.47 14.78
CA ASP A 79 2.65 -7.25 13.99
C ASP A 79 3.72 -7.45 12.91
N THR A 80 4.87 -7.97 13.30
CA THR A 80 5.96 -8.26 12.36
C THR A 80 5.55 -9.38 11.40
N LYS A 81 4.79 -10.36 11.85
CA LYS A 81 4.27 -11.44 10.98
C LYS A 81 3.22 -10.93 10.00
N GLY A 82 2.25 -10.14 10.45
CA GLY A 82 1.17 -9.59 9.63
C GLY A 82 1.71 -8.63 8.59
N THR A 83 2.44 -7.61 9.02
CA THR A 83 3.08 -6.64 8.12
C THR A 83 4.09 -7.32 7.21
N GLY A 84 4.91 -8.25 7.72
CA GLY A 84 5.94 -8.91 6.93
C GLY A 84 5.39 -9.74 5.77
N ASN A 85 4.34 -10.54 6.01
CA ASN A 85 3.68 -11.29 4.95
C ASN A 85 2.99 -10.35 3.94
N PHE A 86 2.32 -9.29 4.41
CA PHE A 86 1.71 -8.31 3.52
C PHE A 86 2.73 -7.63 2.60
N VAL A 87 3.82 -7.09 3.16
CA VAL A 87 4.86 -6.40 2.37
C VAL A 87 5.53 -7.35 1.38
N ARG A 88 5.70 -8.63 1.75
CA ARG A 88 6.23 -9.66 0.85
C ARG A 88 5.28 -9.96 -0.32
N ILE A 89 3.97 -10.11 -0.04
CA ILE A 89 2.95 -10.26 -1.09
C ILE A 89 3.00 -9.05 -2.04
N ASN A 90 3.05 -7.84 -1.49
CA ASN A 90 3.11 -6.61 -2.28
C ASN A 90 4.37 -6.57 -3.17
N LEU A 91 5.55 -6.88 -2.63
CA LEU A 91 6.79 -6.97 -3.41
C LEU A 91 6.65 -7.94 -4.59
N TYR A 92 6.11 -9.13 -4.34
CA TYR A 92 5.95 -10.16 -5.37
C TYR A 92 4.96 -9.75 -6.45
N LEU A 93 3.82 -9.14 -6.09
CA LEU A 93 2.91 -8.55 -7.07
C LEU A 93 3.60 -7.50 -7.95
N ARG A 94 4.37 -6.58 -7.34
CA ARG A 94 5.04 -5.48 -8.07
C ARG A 94 6.21 -5.95 -8.94
N THR A 95 6.71 -7.16 -8.72
CA THR A 95 7.79 -7.77 -9.48
C THR A 95 7.31 -8.88 -10.42
N GLY A 96 5.99 -9.04 -10.60
CA GLY A 96 5.39 -10.03 -11.50
C GLY A 96 5.46 -11.49 -10.99
N ARG A 97 5.87 -11.70 -9.74
CA ARG A 97 5.98 -12.99 -9.05
C ARG A 97 4.64 -13.43 -8.48
N THR A 98 3.65 -13.53 -9.36
CA THR A 98 2.24 -13.75 -8.98
C THR A 98 2.02 -15.09 -8.29
N ASP A 99 2.76 -16.14 -8.69
CA ASP A 99 2.64 -17.47 -8.09
C ASP A 99 3.13 -17.46 -6.64
N GLU A 100 4.29 -16.86 -6.38
CA GLU A 100 4.83 -16.73 -5.03
C GLU A 100 3.95 -15.84 -4.14
N ALA A 101 3.42 -14.75 -4.69
CA ALA A 101 2.47 -13.89 -3.98
C ALA A 101 1.22 -14.67 -3.55
N PHE A 102 0.66 -15.48 -4.46
CA PHE A 102 -0.50 -16.31 -4.19
C PHE A 102 -0.24 -17.38 -3.15
N GLU A 103 0.91 -18.05 -3.19
CA GLU A 103 1.28 -19.06 -2.19
C GLU A 103 1.31 -18.45 -0.77
N ILE A 104 1.99 -17.32 -0.60
CA ILE A 104 2.08 -16.62 0.70
C ILE A 104 0.69 -16.18 1.15
N PHE A 105 -0.11 -15.61 0.23
CA PHE A 105 -1.47 -15.19 0.52
C PHE A 105 -2.32 -16.36 1.00
N CYS A 106 -2.43 -17.45 0.25
CA CYS A 106 -3.24 -18.62 0.62
C CYS A 106 -2.82 -19.21 1.96
N LYS A 107 -1.51 -19.34 2.20
CA LYS A 107 -0.97 -19.87 3.46
C LYS A 107 -1.32 -19.02 4.68
N ASN A 108 -1.41 -17.70 4.53
CA ASN A 108 -1.59 -16.78 5.64
C ASN A 108 -2.97 -16.09 5.66
N LYS A 109 -3.84 -16.31 4.67
CA LYS A 109 -5.10 -15.57 4.46
C LYS A 109 -5.93 -15.42 5.72
N LYS A 110 -6.24 -16.53 6.40
CA LYS A 110 -7.07 -16.51 7.61
C LYS A 110 -6.46 -15.63 8.71
N PHE A 111 -5.15 -15.69 8.89
CA PHE A 111 -4.44 -14.88 9.86
C PHE A 111 -4.46 -13.39 9.46
N LEU A 112 -4.14 -13.09 8.20
CA LEU A 112 -4.09 -11.72 7.69
C LEU A 112 -5.47 -11.05 7.73
N ASP A 113 -6.54 -11.77 7.37
CA ASP A 113 -7.93 -11.29 7.45
C ASP A 113 -8.32 -10.91 8.89
N ILE A 114 -7.93 -11.72 9.88
CA ILE A 114 -8.18 -11.41 11.30
C ILE A 114 -7.32 -10.23 11.76
N TYR A 115 -6.04 -10.23 11.41
CA TYR A 115 -5.08 -9.22 11.82
C TYR A 115 -5.46 -7.83 11.30
N PHE A 116 -5.65 -7.68 9.98
CA PHE A 116 -6.04 -6.42 9.36
C PHE A 116 -7.51 -6.05 9.61
N GLY A 117 -8.37 -7.04 9.87
CA GLY A 117 -9.75 -6.80 10.31
C GLY A 117 -9.90 -6.29 11.74
N SER A 118 -8.82 -6.28 12.54
CA SER A 118 -8.88 -5.83 13.93
C SER A 118 -9.05 -4.31 14.07
N PRO A 119 -9.78 -3.80 15.09
CA PRO A 119 -9.97 -2.36 15.30
C PRO A 119 -8.68 -1.55 15.52
N VAL A 120 -7.59 -2.20 15.92
CA VAL A 120 -6.29 -1.55 16.14
C VAL A 120 -5.53 -1.37 14.81
N ARG A 121 -5.82 -2.21 13.82
CA ARG A 121 -5.10 -2.27 12.54
C ARG A 121 -5.95 -1.89 11.33
N GLU A 122 -7.25 -1.70 11.50
CA GLU A 122 -8.20 -1.37 10.42
C GLU A 122 -7.78 -0.16 9.57
N ARG A 123 -7.05 0.81 10.14
CA ARG A 123 -6.51 1.96 9.38
C ARG A 123 -5.49 1.56 8.31
N MET A 124 -4.78 0.45 8.49
CA MET A 124 -3.77 -0.07 7.53
C MET A 124 -4.36 -1.15 6.62
N ALA A 125 -5.60 -1.56 6.85
CA ALA A 125 -6.20 -2.70 6.16
C ALA A 125 -6.47 -2.46 4.67
N GLY A 126 -6.64 -1.20 4.25
CA GLY A 126 -6.90 -0.84 2.85
C GLY A 126 -5.85 -1.42 1.90
N SER A 127 -4.56 -1.26 2.20
CA SER A 127 -3.46 -1.77 1.38
C SER A 127 -3.41 -3.30 1.34
N TYR A 128 -3.74 -3.97 2.44
CA TYR A 128 -3.84 -5.43 2.46
C TYR A 128 -5.00 -5.93 1.59
N TYR A 129 -6.18 -5.32 1.72
CA TYR A 129 -7.33 -5.70 0.91
C TYR A 129 -7.08 -5.46 -0.58
N ASP A 130 -6.36 -4.38 -0.91
CA ASP A 130 -5.93 -4.10 -2.28
C ASP A 130 -5.02 -5.21 -2.84
N ALA A 131 -3.96 -5.55 -2.11
CA ALA A 131 -3.05 -6.64 -2.51
C ALA A 131 -3.77 -8.00 -2.60
N ALA A 132 -4.72 -8.28 -1.70
CA ALA A 132 -5.51 -9.51 -1.75
C ALA A 132 -6.43 -9.57 -2.98
N ALA A 133 -7.05 -8.45 -3.36
CA ALA A 133 -7.86 -8.35 -4.57
C ALA A 133 -7.02 -8.54 -5.83
N ASP A 134 -5.81 -7.96 -5.87
CA ASP A 134 -4.85 -8.14 -6.96
C ASP A 134 -4.42 -9.59 -7.10
N VAL A 135 -4.00 -10.23 -6.01
CA VAL A 135 -3.60 -11.66 -6.01
C VAL A 135 -4.72 -12.53 -6.58
N LEU A 136 -5.96 -12.34 -6.12
CA LEU A 136 -7.08 -13.18 -6.52
C LEU A 136 -7.52 -12.93 -7.96
N SER A 137 -7.57 -11.67 -8.39
CA SER A 137 -7.93 -11.31 -9.77
C SER A 137 -6.90 -11.83 -10.79
N LEU A 138 -5.60 -11.76 -10.48
CA LEU A 138 -4.54 -12.35 -11.31
C LEU A 138 -4.61 -13.89 -11.38
N LYS A 139 -5.30 -14.53 -10.44
CA LYS A 139 -5.60 -15.97 -10.45
C LYS A 139 -6.95 -16.32 -11.04
N GLY A 140 -7.69 -15.33 -11.55
CA GLY A 140 -9.02 -15.53 -12.11
C GLY A 140 -10.11 -15.79 -11.06
N ASP A 141 -9.84 -15.59 -9.76
CA ASP A 141 -10.86 -15.68 -8.70
C ASP A 141 -11.60 -14.35 -8.57
N GLU A 142 -12.54 -14.14 -9.50
CA GLU A 142 -13.39 -12.94 -9.53
C GLU A 142 -14.18 -12.77 -8.23
N GLN A 143 -14.83 -13.84 -7.74
CA GLN A 143 -15.67 -13.76 -6.56
C GLN A 143 -14.85 -13.36 -5.33
N GLY A 144 -13.68 -13.96 -5.15
CA GLY A 144 -12.76 -13.63 -4.07
C GLY A 144 -12.23 -12.20 -4.19
N ALA A 145 -11.80 -11.77 -5.38
CA ALA A 145 -11.31 -10.41 -5.60
C ALA A 145 -12.39 -9.37 -5.27
N MET A 146 -13.63 -9.60 -5.71
CA MET A 146 -14.76 -8.69 -5.48
C MET A 146 -15.17 -8.59 -4.01
N GLN A 147 -14.96 -9.65 -3.21
CA GLN A 147 -15.13 -9.57 -1.75
C GLN A 147 -14.14 -8.58 -1.13
N TYR A 148 -12.87 -8.59 -1.55
CA TYR A 148 -11.88 -7.63 -1.06
C TYR A 148 -12.13 -6.21 -1.60
N ILE A 149 -12.61 -6.04 -2.83
CA ILE A 149 -13.08 -4.72 -3.32
C ILE A 149 -14.18 -4.15 -2.41
N ALA A 150 -15.12 -4.98 -1.95
CA ALA A 150 -16.15 -4.53 -1.01
C ALA A 150 -15.56 -4.11 0.35
N CYS A 151 -14.50 -4.77 0.81
CA CYS A 151 -13.75 -4.36 2.00
C CYS A 151 -13.03 -3.01 1.80
N ILE A 152 -12.35 -2.82 0.67
CA ILE A 152 -11.69 -1.54 0.33
C ILE A 152 -12.73 -0.41 0.26
N ARG A 153 -13.90 -0.65 -0.35
CA ARG A 153 -14.98 0.34 -0.43
C ARG A 153 -15.43 0.81 0.95
N LYS A 154 -15.69 -0.13 1.87
CA LYS A 154 -16.06 0.20 3.26
C LYS A 154 -14.94 0.95 3.98
N TRP A 155 -13.69 0.54 3.75
CA TRP A 155 -12.51 1.20 4.31
C TRP A 155 -12.35 2.64 3.80
N SER A 156 -12.41 2.87 2.48
CA SER A 156 -12.31 4.20 1.86
C SER A 156 -13.45 5.12 2.30
N GLN A 157 -14.68 4.62 2.42
CA GLN A 157 -15.79 5.41 2.95
C GLN A 157 -15.56 5.89 4.39
N LYS A 158 -14.84 5.11 5.20
CA LYS A 158 -14.54 5.44 6.60
C LYS A 158 -13.33 6.37 6.75
N TYR A 159 -12.24 6.12 6.01
CA TYR A 159 -10.96 6.80 6.20
C TYR A 159 -10.59 7.81 5.12
N GLU A 160 -11.23 7.72 3.95
CA GLU A 160 -11.04 8.60 2.80
C GLU A 160 -12.37 9.28 2.42
N ALA A 161 -13.23 9.56 3.41
CA ALA A 161 -14.62 9.98 3.19
C ALA A 161 -14.78 11.19 2.25
N ALA A 162 -13.79 12.08 2.21
CA ALA A 162 -13.80 13.26 1.34
C ALA A 162 -13.58 12.92 -0.15
N PHE A 163 -12.88 11.82 -0.45
CA PHE A 163 -12.61 11.37 -1.81
C PHE A 163 -12.22 9.86 -1.83
N PRO A 164 -13.20 8.94 -1.76
CA PRO A 164 -12.96 7.50 -1.59
C PRO A 164 -12.55 6.80 -2.90
N VAL A 165 -11.49 7.30 -3.54
CA VAL A 165 -11.07 6.92 -4.90
C VAL A 165 -10.33 5.58 -4.96
N MET A 166 -9.68 5.16 -3.87
CA MET A 166 -8.84 3.96 -3.86
C MET A 166 -9.61 2.69 -4.23
N SER A 167 -10.86 2.58 -3.75
CA SER A 167 -11.73 1.45 -4.12
C SER A 167 -12.04 1.39 -5.62
N GLY A 168 -12.14 2.55 -6.29
CA GLY A 168 -12.31 2.63 -7.74
C GLY A 168 -11.05 2.22 -8.50
N ILE A 169 -9.88 2.70 -8.06
CA ILE A 169 -8.59 2.33 -8.68
C ILE A 169 -8.36 0.82 -8.58
N SER A 170 -8.63 0.25 -7.41
CA SER A 170 -8.51 -1.19 -7.16
C SER A 170 -9.48 -1.98 -8.05
N TYR A 171 -10.72 -1.49 -8.20
CA TYR A 171 -11.74 -2.13 -9.04
C TYR A 171 -11.34 -2.13 -10.52
N VAL A 172 -10.84 -1.01 -11.06
CA VAL A 172 -10.31 -0.93 -12.43
C VAL A 172 -9.20 -1.97 -12.64
N ARG A 173 -8.26 -2.07 -11.70
CA ARG A 173 -7.17 -3.06 -11.78
C ARG A 173 -7.68 -4.50 -11.76
N VAL A 174 -8.65 -4.81 -10.89
CA VAL A 174 -9.27 -6.15 -10.80
C VAL A 174 -9.96 -6.52 -12.11
N LEU A 175 -10.81 -5.65 -12.66
CA LEU A 175 -11.48 -5.90 -13.95
C LEU A 175 -10.46 -6.15 -15.06
N ARG A 176 -9.41 -5.33 -15.09
CA ARG A 176 -8.33 -5.46 -16.07
C ARG A 176 -7.57 -6.78 -15.94
N ASN A 177 -7.24 -7.21 -14.72
CA ASN A 177 -6.58 -8.51 -14.46
C ASN A 177 -7.46 -9.69 -14.88
N LEU A 178 -8.78 -9.58 -14.73
CA LEU A 178 -9.76 -10.58 -15.15
C LEU A 178 -10.04 -10.57 -16.66
N GLY A 179 -9.49 -9.61 -17.41
CA GLY A 179 -9.73 -9.44 -18.84
C GLY A 179 -11.10 -8.84 -19.19
N ASP A 180 -11.80 -8.27 -18.21
CA ASP A 180 -13.12 -7.65 -18.41
C ASP A 180 -12.96 -6.23 -18.99
N THR A 181 -13.37 -6.04 -20.24
CA THR A 181 -13.26 -4.77 -20.96
C THR A 181 -14.00 -3.60 -20.31
N GLN A 182 -14.93 -3.84 -19.38
CA GLN A 182 -15.59 -2.77 -18.61
C GLN A 182 -14.58 -1.88 -17.87
N TRP A 183 -13.36 -2.37 -17.59
CA TRP A 183 -12.31 -1.55 -16.97
C TRP A 183 -12.06 -0.24 -17.71
N GLN A 184 -12.28 -0.17 -19.03
CA GLN A 184 -12.04 1.03 -19.85
C GLN A 184 -13.00 2.17 -19.50
N ASP A 185 -14.29 1.86 -19.35
CA ASP A 185 -15.31 2.84 -19.00
C ASP A 185 -15.14 3.30 -17.55
N GLU A 186 -14.83 2.36 -16.65
CA GLU A 186 -14.54 2.67 -15.24
C GLU A 186 -13.28 3.53 -15.09
N TYR A 187 -12.22 3.23 -15.86
CA TYR A 187 -11.00 4.04 -15.92
C TYR A 187 -11.30 5.46 -16.38
N ALA A 188 -12.05 5.64 -17.48
CA ALA A 188 -12.36 6.96 -18.02
C ALA A 188 -13.20 7.79 -17.03
N SER A 189 -14.23 7.17 -16.44
CA SER A 189 -15.05 7.79 -15.40
C SER A 189 -14.22 8.22 -14.19
N LEU A 190 -13.37 7.33 -13.69
CA LEU A 190 -12.56 7.59 -12.50
C LEU A 190 -11.47 8.64 -12.77
N LYS A 191 -10.83 8.62 -13.94
CA LYS A 191 -9.87 9.62 -14.36
C LYS A 191 -10.51 11.02 -14.35
N ASN A 192 -11.69 11.15 -14.94
CA ASN A 192 -12.43 12.41 -14.94
C ASN A 192 -12.77 12.88 -13.51
N GLN A 193 -13.13 11.96 -12.60
CA GLN A 193 -13.36 12.31 -11.19
C GLN A 193 -12.08 12.81 -10.51
N ILE A 194 -10.94 12.14 -10.71
CA ILE A 194 -9.64 12.52 -10.16
C ILE A 194 -9.19 13.87 -10.71
N GLU A 195 -9.38 14.13 -12.00
CA GLU A 195 -8.98 15.38 -12.66
C GLU A 195 -9.77 16.59 -12.16
N ASN A 196 -11.06 16.40 -11.89
CA ASN A 196 -11.97 17.47 -11.47
C ASN A 196 -12.12 17.61 -9.94
N TYR A 197 -11.50 16.73 -9.15
CA TYR A 197 -11.53 16.86 -7.69
C TYR A 197 -10.72 18.08 -7.23
N GLY A 198 -11.39 19.07 -6.63
CA GLY A 198 -10.79 20.31 -6.15
C GLY A 198 -10.26 20.26 -4.71
N GLY A 199 -10.37 19.12 -4.02
CA GLY A 199 -10.03 19.00 -2.60
C GLY A 199 -8.58 18.62 -2.30
N TYR A 200 -7.71 18.49 -3.31
CA TYR A 200 -6.28 18.24 -3.09
C TYR A 200 -5.61 19.42 -2.39
N GLN A 201 -4.83 19.12 -1.36
CA GLN A 201 -4.08 20.12 -0.60
C GLN A 201 -2.71 20.39 -1.23
N MET A 202 -2.13 19.38 -1.88
CA MET A 202 -0.82 19.45 -2.52
C MET A 202 -0.90 18.95 -3.96
N LYS A 203 -0.10 19.54 -4.85
CA LYS A 203 -0.07 19.18 -6.29
C LYS A 203 0.25 17.70 -6.50
N TRP A 204 1.24 17.19 -5.77
CA TRP A 204 1.66 15.80 -5.87
C TRP A 204 0.56 14.80 -5.51
N GLN A 205 -0.46 15.17 -4.71
CA GLN A 205 -1.55 14.25 -4.36
C GLN A 205 -2.38 13.85 -5.58
N LYS A 206 -2.71 14.84 -6.42
CA LYS A 206 -3.43 14.60 -7.67
C LYS A 206 -2.59 13.76 -8.63
N GLU A 207 -1.32 14.14 -8.80
CA GLU A 207 -0.38 13.45 -9.69
C GLU A 207 -0.17 11.99 -9.25
N SER A 208 0.06 11.74 -7.96
CA SER A 208 0.20 10.38 -7.41
C SER A 208 -1.08 9.56 -7.59
N THR A 209 -2.27 10.14 -7.41
CA THR A 209 -3.53 9.43 -7.60
C THR A 209 -3.76 9.07 -9.07
N LEU A 210 -3.44 9.98 -10.00
CA LEU A 210 -3.47 9.70 -11.44
C LEU A 210 -2.47 8.61 -11.82
N ASN A 211 -1.24 8.69 -11.32
CA ASN A 211 -0.21 7.68 -11.57
C ASN A 211 -0.64 6.30 -11.06
N LEU A 212 -1.31 6.21 -9.91
CA LEU A 212 -1.86 4.95 -9.40
C LEU A 212 -2.94 4.37 -10.31
N LEU A 213 -3.82 5.22 -10.87
CA LEU A 213 -4.83 4.80 -11.83
C LEU A 213 -4.20 4.38 -13.17
N GLU A 214 -3.17 5.07 -13.63
CA GLU A 214 -2.43 4.69 -14.84
C GLU A 214 -1.67 3.37 -14.66
N ASP A 215 -1.04 3.17 -13.51
CA ASP A 215 -0.36 1.91 -13.18
C ASP A 215 -1.37 0.75 -13.00
N ALA A 216 -2.65 1.01 -12.70
CA ALA A 216 -3.69 -0.02 -12.60
C ALA A 216 -4.00 -0.72 -13.94
N VAL A 217 -3.66 -0.11 -15.07
CA VAL A 217 -3.96 -0.62 -16.41
C VAL A 217 -2.72 -1.01 -17.23
N LYS A 218 -1.51 -0.92 -16.65
CA LYS A 218 -0.22 -1.29 -17.26
C LYS A 218 0.16 -2.74 -17.01
#